data_AF-A0A4S4EAZ6-F1
#
_entry.id   AF-A0A4S4EAZ6-F1
#
_cell.length_a   1.000
_cell.length_b   1.000
_cell.length_c   1.000
_cell.angle_alpha   90.00
_cell.angle_beta   90.00
_cell.angle_gamma   90.00
#
_symmetry.space_group_name_H-M   'P 1'
#
loop_
_entity.id
_entity.type
_entity.pdbx_description
1 polymer ?
#
loop_
_entity_poly.entity_id
_entity_poly.type
_entity_poly.pdbx_seq_one_letter_code
_entity_poly.pdbx_strand_id
1 'polypeptide(L)'
;MTEPPLRRGDAVILVGLSRSLQATSRKSVVTNPFAALNIGSADCPRFRATNMEVIELDTDFGGTFSGVLTDEHGRVQAIWGSFSTQLKYGCSSSEDHQFVRGIPVYTISQVLDKIISGGNGSNLLINGIKRPMPLVRILEVEFYPTLLSKARSFGLSDKWVQKCFGVRVSLIDTI
;
A
#
# COMPACT_ATOMS: atom_id res chain seq x y z
N MET A 1 -11.22 12.36 11.89
CA MET A 1 -11.47 11.11 12.63
C MET A 1 -11.61 10.01 11.60
N THR A 2 -10.65 9.08 11.55
CA THR A 2 -10.55 8.06 10.49
C THR A 2 -11.50 6.91 10.79
N GLU A 3 -12.35 6.59 9.82
CA GLU A 3 -13.13 5.35 9.76
C GLU A 3 -12.22 4.13 10.03
N PRO A 4 -12.78 3.04 10.59
CA PRO A 4 -11.96 1.87 10.90
C PRO A 4 -11.21 1.42 9.65
N PRO A 5 -9.90 1.11 9.76
CA PRO A 5 -9.13 0.63 8.63
C PRO A 5 -9.81 -0.64 8.09
N LEU A 6 -9.78 -0.78 6.75
CA LEU A 6 -10.30 -1.97 6.07
C LEU A 6 -9.77 -3.24 6.72
N ARG A 7 -10.65 -4.22 6.87
CA ARG A 7 -10.34 -5.53 7.43
C ARG A 7 -10.38 -6.57 6.33
N ARG A 8 -9.64 -7.65 6.55
CA ARG A 8 -9.76 -8.84 5.71
C ARG A 8 -11.21 -9.34 5.75
N GLY A 9 -11.79 -9.56 4.57
CA GLY A 9 -13.19 -9.95 4.41
C GLY A 9 -14.14 -8.79 4.15
N ASP A 10 -13.70 -7.54 4.28
CA ASP A 10 -14.56 -6.38 3.98
C ASP A 10 -14.87 -6.33 2.49
N ALA A 11 -16.15 -6.10 2.18
CA ALA A 11 -16.61 -5.87 0.81
C ALA A 11 -16.28 -4.43 0.39
N VAL A 12 -15.68 -4.29 -0.79
CA VAL A 12 -15.35 -2.99 -1.38
C VAL A 12 -15.86 -2.91 -2.80
N ILE A 13 -16.11 -1.69 -3.27
CA ILE A 13 -16.49 -1.41 -4.64
C ILE A 13 -15.34 -0.64 -5.28
N LEU A 14 -14.70 -1.24 -6.26
CA LEU A 14 -13.75 -0.54 -7.12
C LEU A 14 -14.53 0.28 -8.12
N VAL A 15 -14.36 1.59 -8.09
CA VAL A 15 -14.98 2.55 -9.00
C VAL A 15 -13.90 3.31 -9.74
N GLY A 16 -13.99 3.37 -11.06
CA GLY A 16 -12.96 4.00 -11.87
C GLY A 16 -13.32 4.09 -13.34
N LEU A 17 -12.34 4.50 -14.14
CA LEU A 17 -12.50 4.66 -15.58
C LEU A 17 -11.77 3.55 -16.33
N SER A 18 -12.41 3.04 -17.38
CA SER A 18 -11.76 2.18 -18.36
C SER A 18 -10.83 3.00 -19.29
N ARG A 19 -10.06 2.31 -20.14
CA ARG A 19 -9.30 2.97 -21.23
C ARG A 19 -10.15 3.80 -22.18
N SER A 20 -11.43 3.48 -22.33
CA SER A 20 -12.39 4.25 -23.14
C SER A 20 -13.04 5.40 -22.36
N LEU A 21 -12.52 5.76 -21.19
CA LEU A 21 -13.07 6.78 -20.28
C LEU A 21 -14.50 6.49 -19.83
N GLN A 22 -14.91 5.22 -19.88
CA GLN A 22 -16.22 4.81 -19.38
C GLN A 22 -16.13 4.50 -17.89
N ALA A 23 -17.07 5.06 -17.12
CA ALA A 23 -17.22 4.75 -15.70
C ALA A 23 -17.66 3.29 -15.55
N THR A 24 -16.88 2.53 -14.78
CA THR A 24 -17.26 1.16 -14.43
C THR A 24 -17.03 0.94 -12.94
N SER A 25 -17.80 0.00 -12.39
CA SER A 25 -17.65 -0.42 -11.01
C SER A 25 -17.67 -1.94 -10.90
N ARG A 26 -16.94 -2.47 -9.92
CA ARG A 26 -16.88 -3.91 -9.63
C ARG A 26 -16.77 -4.13 -8.13
N LYS A 27 -17.50 -5.11 -7.62
CA LYS A 27 -17.40 -5.55 -6.22
C LYS A 27 -16.21 -6.49 -6.05
N SER A 28 -15.53 -6.40 -4.91
CA SER A 28 -14.41 -7.25 -4.52
C SER A 28 -14.41 -7.42 -3.00
N VAL A 29 -13.53 -8.30 -2.52
CA VAL A 29 -13.29 -8.50 -1.09
C VAL A 29 -11.82 -8.25 -0.76
N VAL A 30 -11.58 -7.57 0.36
CA VAL A 30 -10.23 -7.34 0.89
C VAL A 30 -9.62 -8.65 1.37
N THR A 31 -8.51 -9.06 0.77
CA THR A 31 -7.76 -10.27 1.16
C THR A 31 -6.66 -9.96 2.15
N ASN A 32 -5.97 -8.84 1.98
CA ASN A 32 -4.94 -8.36 2.90
C ASN A 32 -4.96 -6.82 2.98
N PRO A 33 -5.37 -6.22 4.11
CA PRO A 33 -5.42 -4.77 4.25
C PRO A 33 -4.05 -4.10 4.50
N PHE A 34 -3.03 -4.87 4.91
CA PHE A 34 -1.71 -4.35 5.30
C PHE A 34 -0.59 -5.15 4.62
N ALA A 35 -0.74 -5.42 3.33
CA ALA A 35 0.30 -6.14 2.59
C ALA A 35 1.55 -5.26 2.47
N ALA A 36 2.68 -5.72 2.98
CA ALA A 36 3.95 -5.04 2.81
C ALA A 36 4.35 -5.06 1.33
N LEU A 37 4.45 -3.88 0.72
CA LEU A 37 4.87 -3.74 -0.67
C LEU A 37 6.36 -4.03 -0.78
N ASN A 38 6.72 -5.05 -1.54
CA ASN A 38 8.10 -5.43 -1.81
C ASN A 38 8.34 -5.41 -3.32
N ILE A 39 9.09 -4.41 -3.78
CA ILE A 39 9.51 -4.26 -5.17
C ILE A 39 11.02 -4.47 -5.23
N GLY A 40 11.49 -5.34 -6.12
CA GLY A 40 12.91 -5.63 -6.29
C GLY A 40 13.71 -4.45 -6.85
N SER A 41 15.03 -4.51 -6.72
CA SER A 41 15.92 -3.58 -7.41
C SER A 41 15.85 -3.78 -8.93
N ALA A 42 15.95 -2.68 -9.66
CA ALA A 42 15.98 -2.68 -11.12
C ALA A 42 17.42 -2.50 -11.63
N ASP A 43 17.69 -3.00 -12.84
CA ASP A 43 19.00 -2.90 -13.51
C ASP A 43 19.30 -1.48 -14.00
N CYS A 44 18.27 -0.65 -14.18
CA CYS A 44 18.39 0.76 -14.55
C CYS A 44 17.81 1.67 -13.46
N PRO A 45 18.27 2.94 -13.35
CA PRO A 45 17.76 3.88 -12.35
C PRO A 45 16.25 4.11 -12.51
N ARG A 46 15.47 3.74 -11.50
CA ARG A 46 14.02 3.91 -11.46
C ARG A 46 13.56 4.28 -10.06
N PHE A 47 12.47 5.05 -9.97
CA PHE A 47 11.77 5.25 -8.70
C PHE A 47 11.13 3.95 -8.25
N ARG A 48 11.38 3.60 -6.98
CA ARG A 48 10.88 2.39 -6.35
C ARG A 48 10.13 2.76 -5.08
N ALA A 49 8.88 2.31 -4.99
CA ALA A 49 8.14 2.43 -3.74
C ALA A 49 8.73 1.46 -2.71
N THR A 50 9.04 1.97 -1.53
CA THR A 50 9.60 1.23 -0.40
C THR A 50 8.86 1.63 0.87
N ASN A 51 8.94 0.82 1.93
CA ASN A 51 8.35 1.13 3.25
C ASN A 51 6.84 1.46 3.17
N MET A 52 6.11 0.77 2.30
CA MET A 52 4.71 1.05 2.02
C MET A 52 3.86 -0.19 2.29
N GLU A 53 2.69 0.02 2.89
CA GLU A 53 1.65 -0.99 3.01
C GLU A 53 0.57 -0.72 1.97
N VAL A 54 0.07 -1.79 1.35
CA VAL A 54 -0.96 -1.74 0.32
C VAL A 54 -2.07 -2.73 0.62
N ILE A 55 -3.22 -2.51 0.01
CA ILE A 55 -4.41 -3.35 0.11
C ILE A 55 -4.45 -4.31 -1.07
N GLU A 56 -4.60 -5.60 -0.77
CA GLU A 56 -4.84 -6.67 -1.73
C GLU A 56 -6.31 -7.06 -1.74
N LEU A 57 -6.79 -7.37 -2.94
CA LEU A 57 -8.15 -7.83 -3.18
C LEU A 57 -8.12 -9.27 -3.69
N ASP A 58 -9.28 -9.92 -3.68
CA ASP A 58 -9.49 -11.27 -4.21
C ASP A 58 -9.50 -11.32 -5.75
N THR A 59 -9.81 -10.19 -6.39
CA THR A 59 -9.95 -10.09 -7.85
C THR A 59 -8.84 -9.21 -8.43
N ASP A 60 -8.18 -9.68 -9.48
CA ASP A 60 -7.32 -8.85 -10.30
C ASP A 60 -8.16 -8.06 -11.31
N PHE A 61 -8.03 -6.73 -11.25
CA PHE A 61 -8.73 -5.81 -12.14
C PHE A 61 -7.92 -5.44 -13.38
N GLY A 62 -6.71 -5.98 -13.52
CA GLY A 62 -5.79 -5.72 -14.60
C GLY A 62 -5.16 -4.32 -14.53
N GLY A 63 -4.07 -4.12 -15.27
CA GLY A 63 -3.32 -2.86 -15.29
C GLY A 63 -3.98 -1.71 -16.05
N THR A 64 -5.11 -1.96 -16.71
CA THR A 64 -5.81 -0.96 -17.55
C THR A 64 -6.88 -0.19 -16.80
N PHE A 65 -7.00 -0.43 -15.50
CA PHE A 65 -8.02 0.15 -14.65
C PHE A 65 -7.37 0.97 -13.54
N SER A 66 -7.82 2.22 -13.39
CA SER A 66 -7.43 3.10 -12.29
C SER A 66 -8.68 3.74 -11.70
N GLY A 67 -8.63 4.03 -10.40
CA GLY A 67 -9.79 4.53 -9.70
C GLY A 67 -9.61 4.54 -8.19
N VAL A 68 -10.69 4.28 -7.48
CA VAL A 68 -10.75 4.27 -6.02
C VAL A 68 -11.53 3.06 -5.52
N LEU A 69 -11.17 2.58 -4.34
CA LEU A 69 -11.99 1.65 -3.57
C LEU A 69 -12.94 2.46 -2.70
N THR A 70 -14.22 2.14 -2.75
CA THR A 70 -15.24 2.72 -1.89
C THR A 70 -15.91 1.65 -1.03
N ASP A 71 -16.51 2.09 0.07
CA ASP A 71 -17.47 1.27 0.79
C ASP A 71 -18.86 1.31 0.11
N GLU A 72 -19.84 0.68 0.73
CA GLU A 72 -21.24 0.67 0.29
C GLU A 72 -21.92 2.06 0.31
N HIS A 73 -21.39 3.00 1.11
CA HIS A 73 -21.87 4.37 1.21
C HIS A 73 -21.19 5.31 0.20
N GLY A 74 -20.29 4.79 -0.65
CA GLY A 74 -19.52 5.57 -1.61
C GLY A 74 -18.36 6.36 -1.01
N ARG A 75 -17.98 6.10 0.25
CA ARG A 75 -16.84 6.73 0.92
C ARG A 75 -15.54 6.10 0.44
N VAL A 76 -14.59 6.93 0.03
CA VAL A 76 -13.30 6.49 -0.49
C VAL A 76 -12.44 5.90 0.64
N GLN A 77 -12.01 4.66 0.46
CA GLN A 77 -11.16 3.93 1.41
C GLN A 77 -9.71 3.82 0.91
N ALA A 78 -9.51 3.74 -0.41
CA ALA A 78 -8.18 3.64 -1.02
C ALA A 78 -8.17 4.15 -2.46
N ILE A 79 -6.98 4.49 -2.96
CA ILE A 79 -6.73 4.75 -4.39
C ILE A 79 -6.29 3.44 -5.03
N TRP A 80 -6.84 3.10 -6.19
CA TRP A 80 -6.43 1.92 -6.95
C TRP A 80 -5.34 2.31 -7.95
N GLY A 81 -4.10 1.90 -7.68
CA GLY A 81 -2.92 2.34 -8.41
C GLY A 81 -2.07 1.19 -8.91
N SER A 82 -1.30 1.46 -9.96
CA SER A 82 -0.37 0.49 -10.56
C SER A 82 1.06 0.72 -10.10
N PHE A 83 1.77 -0.38 -9.86
CA PHE A 83 3.17 -0.45 -9.50
C PHE A 83 3.94 -1.17 -10.61
N SER A 84 5.18 -0.76 -10.81
CA SER A 84 6.11 -1.38 -11.76
C SER A 84 7.22 -2.10 -10.98
N THR A 85 7.54 -3.32 -11.41
CA THR A 85 8.66 -4.10 -10.90
C THR A 85 9.38 -4.76 -12.06
N GLN A 86 10.67 -4.98 -11.92
CA GLN A 86 11.46 -5.73 -12.90
C GLN A 86 11.63 -7.16 -12.38
N LEU A 87 11.16 -8.15 -13.15
CA LEU A 87 11.41 -9.55 -12.84
C LEU A 87 12.62 -10.03 -13.64
N LYS A 88 13.53 -10.74 -12.96
CA LYS A 88 14.68 -11.37 -13.60
C LYS A 88 14.35 -12.82 -13.91
N TYR A 89 14.19 -13.15 -15.19
CA TYR A 89 14.04 -14.52 -15.65
C TYR A 89 15.38 -15.03 -16.19
N GLY A 90 16.07 -15.87 -15.41
CA GLY A 90 17.30 -16.51 -15.85
C GLY A 90 18.44 -15.52 -16.21
N CYS A 91 19.25 -15.89 -17.21
CA CYS A 91 20.55 -15.25 -17.47
C CYS A 91 20.54 -14.08 -18.49
N SER A 92 19.42 -13.76 -19.14
CA SER A 92 19.49 -12.86 -20.32
C SER A 92 18.30 -11.94 -20.61
N SER A 93 17.17 -12.03 -19.91
CA SER A 93 16.06 -11.08 -20.12
C SER A 93 15.39 -10.68 -18.82
N SER A 94 15.36 -9.37 -18.58
CA SER A 94 14.56 -8.78 -17.51
C SER A 94 13.32 -8.16 -18.12
N GLU A 95 12.15 -8.54 -17.59
CA GLU A 95 10.86 -8.08 -18.10
C GLU A 95 10.18 -7.18 -17.08
N ASP A 96 9.65 -6.07 -17.57
CA ASP A 96 8.87 -5.13 -16.78
C ASP A 96 7.49 -5.71 -16.51
N HIS A 97 7.22 -5.94 -15.24
CA HIS A 97 5.93 -6.41 -14.75
C HIS A 97 5.19 -5.26 -14.08
N GLN A 98 3.90 -5.15 -14.39
CA GLN A 98 3.00 -4.20 -13.77
C GLN A 98 1.96 -4.97 -12.95
N PHE A 99 1.67 -4.48 -11.75
CA PHE A 99 0.60 -5.02 -10.92
C PHE A 99 -0.14 -3.87 -10.23
N VAL A 100 -1.39 -4.11 -9.85
CA VAL A 100 -2.26 -3.10 -9.21
C VAL A 100 -2.50 -3.44 -7.75
N ARG A 101 -2.53 -2.41 -6.90
CA ARG A 101 -2.84 -2.52 -5.47
C ARG A 101 -3.57 -1.30 -4.96
N GLY A 102 -4.30 -1.46 -3.85
CA GLY A 102 -4.95 -0.36 -3.17
C GLY A 102 -3.97 0.41 -2.29
N ILE A 103 -3.91 1.73 -2.46
CA ILE A 103 -3.14 2.64 -1.62
C ILE A 103 -4.11 3.25 -0.61
N PRO A 104 -3.96 2.94 0.70
CA PRO A 104 -4.92 3.39 1.70
C PRO A 104 -4.99 4.92 1.79
N VAL A 105 -6.22 5.46 1.76
CA VAL A 105 -6.43 6.92 1.76
C VAL A 105 -5.99 7.55 3.07
N TYR A 106 -6.10 6.86 4.20
CA TYR A 106 -5.76 7.42 5.52
C TYR A 106 -4.29 7.86 5.58
N THR A 107 -3.38 7.10 4.97
CA THR A 107 -1.94 7.42 4.91
C THR A 107 -1.72 8.71 4.13
N ILE A 108 -2.46 8.89 3.03
CA ILE A 108 -2.40 10.10 2.21
C ILE A 108 -3.01 11.29 2.96
N SER A 109 -4.17 11.11 3.61
CA SER A 109 -4.86 12.16 4.35
C SER A 109 -3.98 12.78 5.44
N GLN A 110 -3.22 11.97 6.18
CA GLN A 110 -2.32 12.48 7.23
C GLN A 110 -1.23 13.42 6.70
N VAL A 111 -0.75 13.18 5.48
CA VAL A 111 0.25 14.02 4.82
C VAL A 111 -0.43 15.22 4.16
N LEU A 112 -1.58 14.97 3.51
CA LEU A 112 -2.36 15.99 2.82
C LEU A 112 -2.82 17.08 3.78
N ASP A 113 -3.32 16.73 4.97
CA ASP A 113 -3.75 17.68 5.98
C ASP A 113 -2.61 18.64 6.37
N LYS A 114 -1.39 18.12 6.52
CA LYS A 114 -0.18 18.93 6.81
C LYS A 114 0.26 19.81 5.65
N ILE A 115 0.05 19.37 4.41
CA ILE A 115 0.32 20.16 3.22
C ILE A 115 -0.70 21.29 3.08
N ILE A 116 -1.97 21.01 3.37
CA ILE A 116 -3.07 21.98 3.28
C ILE A 116 -2.96 23.02 4.40
N SER A 117 -2.72 22.60 5.64
CA SER A 117 -2.57 23.51 6.79
C SER A 117 -1.32 24.38 6.70
N GLY A 118 -0.35 23.96 5.88
CA GLY A 118 1.00 24.47 5.90
C GLY A 118 1.82 23.89 7.07
N GLY A 119 3.14 23.88 6.90
CA GLY A 119 4.09 23.41 7.90
C GLY A 119 5.18 24.44 8.21
N ASN A 120 6.16 24.05 9.02
CA ASN A 120 7.24 24.95 9.46
C ASN A 120 8.48 24.88 8.54
N GLY A 121 8.36 24.27 7.37
CA GLY A 121 9.44 24.11 6.41
C GLY A 121 9.55 25.27 5.42
N SER A 122 10.30 25.04 4.35
CA SER A 122 10.48 26.04 3.29
C SER A 122 9.19 26.27 2.52
N ASN A 123 9.04 27.49 2.00
CA ASN A 123 7.97 27.81 1.08
C ASN A 123 8.26 27.19 -0.29
N LEU A 124 7.43 26.25 -0.73
CA LEU A 124 7.48 25.70 -2.09
C LEU A 124 6.36 26.29 -2.94
N LEU A 125 6.64 26.47 -4.23
CA LEU A 125 5.64 26.86 -5.23
C LEU A 125 5.09 25.59 -5.87
N ILE A 126 3.84 25.24 -5.57
CA ILE A 126 3.16 24.08 -6.13
C ILE A 126 1.91 24.56 -6.84
N ASN A 127 1.78 24.28 -8.14
CA ASN A 127 0.65 24.69 -8.98
C ASN A 127 0.35 26.21 -8.90
N GLY A 128 1.38 27.05 -8.84
CA GLY A 128 1.25 28.50 -8.74
C GLY A 128 0.91 29.04 -7.35
N ILE A 129 0.76 28.17 -6.33
CA ILE A 129 0.48 28.57 -4.96
C ILE A 129 1.74 28.39 -4.11
N LYS A 130 2.22 29.48 -3.51
CA LYS A 130 3.34 29.46 -2.58
C LYS A 130 2.82 29.07 -1.20
N ARG A 131 3.27 27.94 -0.65
CA ARG A 131 2.86 27.46 0.67
C ARG A 131 4.04 26.96 1.49
N PRO A 132 4.02 27.15 2.82
CA PRO A 132 5.05 26.61 3.67
C PRO A 132 4.81 25.10 3.82
N MET A 133 5.80 24.29 3.44
CA MET A 133 5.65 22.84 3.41
C MET A 133 6.01 22.20 4.75
N PRO A 134 5.43 21.03 5.09
CA PRO A 134 5.89 20.27 6.24
C PRO A 134 7.36 19.87 6.08
N LEU A 135 8.13 19.98 7.17
CA LEU A 135 9.50 19.50 7.20
C LEU A 135 9.50 17.97 7.20
N VAL A 136 9.85 17.38 6.06
CA VAL A 136 9.99 15.93 5.91
C VAL A 136 11.41 15.53 6.30
N ARG A 137 11.53 14.59 7.23
CA ARG A 137 12.80 13.93 7.56
C ARG A 137 12.74 12.49 7.07
N ILE A 138 13.76 12.09 6.33
CA ILE A 138 13.86 10.75 5.75
C ILE A 138 14.90 9.98 6.54
N LEU A 139 14.58 8.73 6.88
CA LEU A 139 15.55 7.76 7.36
C LEU A 139 16.02 6.95 6.14
N GLU A 140 17.31 6.86 5.92
CA GLU A 140 17.91 6.11 4.80
C GLU A 140 17.92 4.60 5.07
N VAL A 141 16.74 4.05 5.37
CA VAL A 141 16.55 2.63 5.69
C VAL A 141 15.37 2.07 4.92
N GLU A 142 15.51 0.80 4.56
CA GLU A 142 14.45 0.01 3.95
C GLU A 142 14.06 -1.15 4.86
N PHE A 143 12.76 -1.34 5.05
CA PHE A 143 12.21 -2.39 5.87
C PHE A 143 11.72 -3.55 5.01
N TYR A 144 12.02 -4.77 5.46
CA TYR A 144 11.58 -6.00 4.81
C TYR A 144 10.80 -6.86 5.81
N PRO A 145 9.64 -7.41 5.42
CA PRO A 145 8.92 -8.34 6.26
C PRO A 145 9.77 -9.59 6.50
N THR A 146 9.88 -10.01 7.75
CA THR A 146 10.66 -11.18 8.16
C THR A 146 9.75 -12.21 8.81
N LEU A 147 9.90 -13.49 8.43
CA LEU A 147 9.19 -14.60 9.06
C LEU A 147 9.49 -14.64 10.56
N LEU A 148 8.48 -14.92 11.39
CA LEU A 148 8.66 -14.99 12.85
C LEU A 148 9.71 -16.04 13.26
N SER A 149 9.80 -17.15 12.54
CA SER A 149 10.84 -18.17 12.75
C SER A 149 12.25 -17.61 12.55
N LYS A 150 12.44 -16.75 11.55
CA LYS A 150 13.70 -16.05 11.31
C LYS A 150 13.93 -14.94 12.32
N ALA A 151 12.89 -14.22 12.72
CA ALA A 151 12.96 -13.17 13.73
C ALA A 151 13.44 -13.67 15.10
N ARG A 152 13.13 -14.93 15.47
CA ARG A 152 13.68 -15.57 16.68
C ARG A 152 15.21 -15.59 16.70
N SER A 153 15.85 -15.77 15.54
CA SER A 153 17.33 -15.71 15.44
C SER A 153 17.92 -14.33 15.71
N PHE A 154 17.10 -13.27 15.61
CA PHE A 154 17.45 -11.90 15.99
C PHE A 154 17.07 -11.56 17.45
N GLY A 155 16.65 -12.55 18.25
CA GLY A 155 16.30 -12.36 19.66
C GLY A 155 14.84 -11.96 19.91
N LEU A 156 13.93 -12.20 18.96
CA LEU A 156 12.50 -11.97 19.18
C LEU A 156 11.97 -12.87 20.31
N SER A 157 11.45 -12.26 21.38
CA SER A 157 10.94 -12.98 22.55
C SER A 157 9.53 -13.55 22.34
N ASP A 158 9.17 -14.58 23.09
CA ASP A 158 7.83 -15.20 23.01
C ASP A 158 6.69 -14.22 23.30
N LYS A 159 6.94 -13.21 24.17
CA LYS A 159 5.97 -12.12 24.44
C LYS A 159 5.66 -11.34 23.16
N TRP A 160 6.66 -11.07 22.33
CA TRP A 160 6.47 -10.38 21.05
C TRP A 160 5.83 -11.29 20.01
N VAL A 161 6.20 -12.58 19.99
CA VAL A 161 5.56 -13.58 19.13
C VAL A 161 4.05 -13.64 19.43
N GLN A 162 3.64 -13.73 20.70
CA GLN A 162 2.24 -13.72 21.11
C GLN A 162 1.51 -12.43 20.67
N LYS A 163 2.18 -11.27 20.73
CA LYS A 163 1.60 -10.00 20.27
C LYS A 163 1.40 -9.97 18.76
N CYS A 164 2.32 -10.56 18.00
CA CYS A 164 2.21 -10.70 16.54
C CYS A 164 1.13 -11.71 16.12
N PHE A 165 0.97 -12.81 16.86
CA PHE A 165 -0.08 -13.81 16.66
C PHE A 165 -1.46 -13.40 17.22
N GLY A 166 -1.50 -12.38 18.10
CA GLY A 166 -2.70 -11.93 18.81
C GLY A 166 -3.82 -11.35 17.95
N VAL A 167 -3.61 -11.20 16.63
CA VAL A 167 -4.69 -11.08 15.65
C VAL A 167 -5.20 -12.50 15.32
N ARG A 168 -5.93 -13.08 16.29
CA ARG A 168 -6.64 -14.38 16.30
C ARG A 168 -6.41 -15.33 15.11
N VAL A 169 -5.61 -16.37 15.34
CA VAL A 169 -5.95 -17.73 14.88
C VAL A 169 -5.77 -18.66 16.07
N SER A 170 -6.88 -18.90 16.77
CA SER A 170 -7.07 -20.12 17.57
C SER A 170 -7.08 -21.29 16.60
N LEU A 171 -5.95 -21.98 16.44
CA LEU A 171 -5.76 -23.32 15.87
C LEU A 171 -4.33 -23.38 15.31
N ILE A 172 -3.35 -23.74 16.15
CA ILE A 172 -2.28 -24.72 15.90
C ILE A 172 -1.69 -24.97 17.29
N ASP A 173 -2.37 -25.79 18.08
CA ASP A 173 -1.78 -26.49 19.23
C ASP A 173 -2.44 -27.88 19.27
N THR A 174 -2.21 -28.66 18.22
CA THR A 174 -2.23 -30.12 18.25
C THR A 174 -1.44 -30.61 17.05
N ILE A 175 -0.15 -30.89 17.26
CA ILE A 175 0.65 -32.04 16.80
C ILE A 175 1.96 -31.98 17.57
#